data_AF-A0A9W7ZYM8-F1
#
_entry.id   AF-A0A9W7ZYM8-F1
#
_cell.length_a   1.000
_cell.length_b   1.000
_cell.length_c   1.000
_cell.angle_alpha   90.00
_cell.angle_beta   90.00
_cell.angle_gamma   90.00
#
_symmetry.space_group_name_H-M   'P 1'
#
loop_
_entity.id
_entity.type
_entity.pdbx_description
1 polymer ?
#
loop_
_entity_poly.entity_id
_entity_poly.type
_entity_poly.pdbx_seq_one_letter_code
_entity_poly.pdbx_strand_id
1 'polypeptide(L)'
;MPSSSSSSASTRSLPTETPLPKRQLALVAMVGITEPIHMTLVFPFIYYMVRDFNVSDDPRYVGFYVGVLAAAFAVAQLATGLLWGMASDHFGRRPILLIGVAGSIVCPILFGLSKTFTWAVMIRILWGMLNGNASSVKTMVGELTDESNQAKGFSLLPFCWHTGSVIGPVLGGLLADPVEHYPSLFGQSVLFRTYPYLLPCLVCSALSFLAWVLNYLYLVETVEHHAPNSAAADDVEEQAIHDAHYDHHHHHAEEPSHYRARGSSGASTHTSYDLPDETTALLISTNAAIQASTAASANPISVGGPIPVPIDSNHANESGPASPRAGLSIALSGDPLRCTIGYAAVSFFTLFIEEMFPIWAATPFDNGGMGMSTRAIGIALSVSGLFVVYLQLYLYPKVQNAWGALRCFRHGTTLCAVVVPCFGILHYLEASPSSLTAIYTMLSEGDLRPITWVVLIALLTLKEWCSVMYFTSACILINNAVPDRRYLGTVNSVSYSAASLARAVGPALGGTVFSWSLTTGYPFPFNHNFIFVMTASISLATYFMSLTWNSRLDRRAISKTSSPQ
;
A
#
# COMPACT_ATOMS: atom_id res chain seq x y z
N MET A 1 18.52 68.58 -7.27
CA MET A 1 17.79 67.51 -7.97
C MET A 1 18.73 66.32 -8.10
N PRO A 2 18.53 65.22 -7.35
CA PRO A 2 19.30 63.99 -7.55
C PRO A 2 18.59 63.08 -8.56
N SER A 3 19.41 62.47 -9.42
CA SER A 3 19.08 61.52 -10.48
C SER A 3 18.52 60.20 -9.94
N SER A 4 17.33 59.81 -10.38
CA SER A 4 16.72 58.51 -10.10
C SER A 4 17.29 57.43 -11.02
N SER A 5 18.09 56.52 -10.48
CA SER A 5 18.44 55.25 -11.12
C SER A 5 17.24 54.29 -11.05
N SER A 6 16.62 54.01 -12.20
CA SER A 6 15.58 53.00 -12.32
C SER A 6 16.23 51.60 -12.31
N SER A 7 16.18 50.91 -11.16
CA SER A 7 16.48 49.47 -11.15
C SER A 7 15.35 48.74 -11.86
N SER A 8 15.63 48.14 -13.02
CA SER A 8 14.71 47.24 -13.70
C SER A 8 14.44 46.03 -12.80
N ALA A 9 13.25 45.99 -12.21
CA ALA A 9 12.76 44.81 -11.51
C ALA A 9 12.61 43.67 -12.53
N SER A 10 13.58 42.75 -12.54
CA SER A 10 13.49 41.48 -13.25
C SER A 10 12.25 40.75 -12.76
N THR A 11 11.22 40.68 -13.60
CA THR A 11 10.01 39.92 -13.37
C THR A 11 10.41 38.45 -13.45
N ARG A 12 10.73 37.82 -12.30
CA ARG A 12 10.96 36.37 -12.19
C ARG A 12 9.72 35.66 -12.75
N SER A 13 9.83 35.12 -13.95
CA SER A 13 8.85 34.19 -14.51
C SER A 13 8.71 33.02 -13.55
N LEU A 14 7.47 32.66 -13.18
CA LEU A 14 7.20 31.44 -12.41
C LEU A 14 7.89 30.24 -13.09
N PRO A 15 8.50 29.30 -12.35
CA PRO A 15 9.06 28.11 -12.95
C PRO A 15 7.98 27.40 -13.78
N THR A 16 8.19 27.32 -15.09
CA THR A 16 7.33 26.54 -15.99
C THR A 16 7.45 25.08 -15.62
N GLU A 17 6.32 24.44 -15.26
CA GLU A 17 6.26 23.01 -14.99
C GLU A 17 6.83 22.22 -16.18
N THR A 18 7.73 21.28 -15.90
CA THR A 18 8.28 20.40 -16.92
C THR A 18 7.22 19.40 -17.39
N PRO A 19 7.16 19.08 -18.70
CA PRO A 19 6.19 18.14 -19.22
C PRO A 19 6.51 16.71 -18.76
N LEU A 20 5.50 16.02 -18.21
CA LEU A 20 5.62 14.62 -17.81
C LEU A 20 5.85 13.68 -19.02
N PRO A 21 6.67 12.61 -18.87
CA PRO A 21 6.86 11.59 -19.89
C PRO A 21 5.64 10.66 -19.97
N LYS A 22 4.55 11.17 -20.56
CA LYS A 22 3.21 10.53 -20.57
C LYS A 22 3.23 9.06 -21.03
N ARG A 23 4.07 8.71 -22.01
CA ARG A 23 4.17 7.34 -22.52
C ARG A 23 4.76 6.38 -21.50
N GLN A 24 5.85 6.77 -20.82
CA GLN A 24 6.48 5.93 -19.79
C GLN A 24 5.58 5.82 -18.56
N LEU A 25 4.96 6.92 -18.13
CA LEU A 25 3.99 6.89 -17.04
C LEU A 25 2.77 6.02 -17.35
N ALA A 26 2.26 6.03 -18.59
CA ALA A 26 1.17 5.16 -18.98
C ALA A 26 1.56 3.67 -18.90
N LEU A 27 2.77 3.30 -19.31
CA LEU A 27 3.27 1.93 -19.22
C LEU A 27 3.41 1.46 -17.76
N VAL A 28 3.97 2.32 -16.91
CA VAL A 28 4.07 2.11 -15.45
C VAL A 28 2.68 2.01 -14.81
N ALA A 29 1.73 2.83 -15.26
CA ALA A 29 0.33 2.76 -14.80
C ALA A 29 -0.33 1.43 -15.15
N MET A 30 -0.11 0.93 -16.37
CA MET A 30 -0.68 -0.35 -16.79
C MET A 30 -0.24 -1.47 -15.87
N VAL A 31 1.04 -1.51 -15.49
CA VAL A 31 1.56 -2.47 -14.51
C VAL A 31 0.97 -2.21 -13.13
N GLY A 32 0.95 -0.94 -12.69
CA GLY A 32 0.38 -0.54 -11.41
C GLY A 32 -1.09 -0.92 -11.23
N ILE A 33 -1.85 -1.03 -12.33
CA ILE A 33 -3.26 -1.48 -12.31
C ILE A 33 -3.36 -3.01 -12.17
N THR A 34 -2.38 -3.80 -12.65
CA THR A 34 -2.49 -5.27 -12.60
C THR A 34 -2.57 -5.81 -11.18
N GLU A 35 -1.78 -5.29 -10.26
CA GLU A 35 -1.75 -5.75 -8.86
C GLU A 35 -3.11 -5.61 -8.13
N PRO A 36 -3.76 -4.44 -8.10
CA PRO A 36 -5.06 -4.29 -7.47
C PRO A 36 -6.16 -5.11 -8.17
N ILE A 37 -6.11 -5.31 -9.49
CA ILE A 37 -7.05 -6.23 -10.16
C ILE A 37 -6.92 -7.63 -9.56
N HIS A 38 -5.71 -8.17 -9.51
CA HIS A 38 -5.45 -9.50 -9.00
C HIS A 38 -5.82 -9.68 -7.53
N MET A 39 -5.50 -8.68 -6.70
CA MET A 39 -5.82 -8.73 -5.28
C MET A 39 -7.34 -8.79 -5.06
N THR A 40 -8.09 -7.96 -5.77
CA THR A 40 -9.55 -7.84 -5.58
C THR A 40 -10.36 -8.85 -6.39
N LEU A 41 -9.74 -9.49 -7.39
CA LEU A 41 -10.33 -10.55 -8.22
C LEU A 41 -10.96 -11.67 -7.40
N VAL A 42 -10.28 -12.09 -6.32
CA VAL A 42 -10.68 -13.28 -5.56
C VAL A 42 -11.88 -13.02 -4.65
N PHE A 43 -12.16 -11.76 -4.28
CA PHE A 43 -13.17 -11.43 -3.28
C PHE A 43 -14.57 -12.00 -3.57
N PRO A 44 -15.10 -11.94 -4.81
CA PRO A 44 -16.46 -12.44 -5.07
C PRO A 44 -16.59 -13.95 -4.96
N PHE A 45 -15.52 -14.73 -5.15
CA PHE A 45 -15.62 -16.18 -5.28
C PHE A 45 -14.79 -16.99 -4.28
N ILE A 46 -13.87 -16.38 -3.52
CA ILE A 46 -12.95 -17.11 -2.63
C ILE A 46 -13.70 -17.91 -1.55
N TYR A 47 -14.82 -17.41 -1.03
CA TYR A 47 -15.67 -18.14 -0.09
C TYR A 47 -16.19 -19.44 -0.71
N TYR A 48 -16.75 -19.34 -1.91
CA TYR A 48 -17.31 -20.47 -2.65
C TYR A 48 -16.23 -21.48 -3.01
N MET A 49 -15.07 -21.01 -3.45
CA MET A 49 -13.93 -21.86 -3.76
C MET A 49 -13.45 -22.67 -2.55
N VAL A 50 -13.34 -22.04 -1.39
CA VAL A 50 -12.97 -22.73 -0.15
C VAL A 50 -14.04 -23.72 0.30
N ARG A 51 -15.33 -23.35 0.17
CA ARG A 51 -16.45 -24.25 0.44
C ARG A 51 -16.40 -25.49 -0.46
N ASP A 52 -16.15 -25.30 -1.76
CA ASP A 52 -16.12 -26.38 -2.75
C ASP A 52 -14.91 -27.31 -2.60
N PHE A 53 -13.85 -26.88 -1.90
CA PHE A 53 -12.78 -27.77 -1.45
C PHE A 53 -13.19 -28.73 -0.33
N ASN A 54 -14.39 -28.57 0.24
CA ASN A 54 -14.92 -29.41 1.32
C ASN A 54 -13.95 -29.50 2.52
N VAL A 55 -13.39 -28.36 2.93
CA VAL A 55 -12.43 -28.26 4.06
C VAL A 55 -13.05 -28.48 5.43
N SER A 56 -14.38 -28.35 5.54
CA SER A 56 -15.14 -28.50 6.77
C SER A 56 -16.59 -28.82 6.41
N ASP A 57 -17.20 -29.75 7.15
CA ASP A 57 -18.63 -30.08 7.02
C ASP A 57 -19.53 -28.94 7.51
N ASP A 58 -19.01 -28.10 8.41
CA ASP A 58 -19.72 -26.95 8.97
C ASP A 58 -19.36 -25.65 8.20
N PRO A 59 -20.35 -25.01 7.52
CA PRO A 59 -20.14 -23.78 6.75
C PRO A 59 -19.60 -22.60 7.57
N ARG A 60 -19.77 -22.63 8.89
CA ARG A 60 -19.33 -21.57 9.81
C ARG A 60 -17.81 -21.45 9.87
N TYR A 61 -17.07 -22.50 9.50
CA TYR A 61 -15.59 -22.48 9.47
C TYR A 61 -15.01 -22.06 8.11
N VAL A 62 -15.82 -21.93 7.06
CA VAL A 62 -15.33 -21.54 5.72
C VAL A 62 -14.60 -20.19 5.79
N GLY A 63 -15.11 -19.24 6.58
CA GLY A 63 -14.49 -17.94 6.78
C GLY A 63 -13.06 -18.01 7.33
N PHE A 64 -12.78 -18.94 8.25
CA PHE A 64 -11.45 -19.15 8.82
C PHE A 64 -10.45 -19.55 7.73
N TYR A 65 -10.83 -20.51 6.88
CA TYR A 65 -9.99 -20.98 5.79
C TYR A 65 -9.79 -19.92 4.69
N VAL A 66 -10.80 -19.08 4.41
CA VAL A 66 -10.64 -17.90 3.54
C VAL A 66 -9.61 -16.93 4.13
N GLY A 67 -9.71 -16.64 5.43
CA GLY A 67 -8.74 -15.80 6.13
C GLY A 67 -7.31 -16.34 6.07
N VAL A 68 -7.13 -17.66 6.15
CA VAL A 68 -5.82 -18.32 5.96
C VAL A 68 -5.27 -18.10 4.55
N LEU A 69 -6.08 -18.19 3.49
CA LEU A 69 -5.63 -17.93 2.11
C LEU A 69 -5.23 -16.47 1.89
N ALA A 70 -5.95 -15.53 2.49
CA ALA A 70 -5.63 -14.11 2.42
C ALA A 70 -4.32 -13.81 3.17
N ALA A 71 -4.18 -14.35 4.39
CA ALA A 71 -2.98 -14.23 5.20
C ALA A 71 -1.73 -14.84 4.53
N ALA A 72 -1.87 -16.01 3.91
CA ALA A 72 -0.77 -16.70 3.22
C ALA A 72 -0.12 -15.81 2.15
N PHE A 73 -0.93 -15.10 1.36
CA PHE A 73 -0.45 -14.12 0.39
C PHE A 73 0.21 -12.91 1.06
N ALA A 74 -0.47 -12.31 2.04
CA ALA A 74 0.00 -11.08 2.65
C ALA A 74 1.31 -11.26 3.46
N VAL A 75 1.45 -12.37 4.17
CA VAL A 75 2.69 -12.74 4.89
C VAL A 75 3.83 -13.01 3.91
N ALA A 76 3.56 -13.73 2.82
CA ALA A 76 4.56 -14.00 1.80
C ALA A 76 5.03 -12.71 1.10
N GLN A 77 4.09 -11.80 0.77
CA GLN A 77 4.40 -10.49 0.20
C GLN A 77 5.21 -9.62 1.17
N LEU A 78 4.87 -9.63 2.46
CA LEU A 78 5.64 -8.92 3.48
C LEU A 78 7.08 -9.45 3.59
N ALA A 79 7.26 -10.77 3.52
CA ALA A 79 8.57 -11.41 3.63
C ALA A 79 9.49 -11.10 2.44
N THR A 80 8.96 -11.01 1.21
CA THR A 80 9.76 -10.78 0.00
C THR A 80 9.77 -9.33 -0.49
N GLY A 81 8.85 -8.48 -0.02
CA GLY A 81 8.71 -7.11 -0.50
C GLY A 81 10.00 -6.30 -0.40
N LEU A 82 10.78 -6.50 0.68
CA LEU A 82 12.06 -5.81 0.85
C LEU A 82 13.11 -6.28 -0.15
N LEU A 83 13.15 -7.59 -0.40
CA LEU A 83 14.08 -8.23 -1.31
C LEU A 83 13.87 -7.75 -2.74
N TRP A 84 12.61 -7.52 -3.13
CA TRP A 84 12.29 -6.97 -4.45
C TRP A 84 12.73 -5.51 -4.62
N GLY A 85 12.61 -4.68 -3.57
CA GLY A 85 13.14 -3.31 -3.59
C GLY A 85 14.65 -3.29 -3.82
N MET A 86 15.38 -4.07 -3.03
CA MET A 86 16.85 -4.18 -3.14
C MET A 86 17.29 -4.79 -4.48
N ALA A 87 16.57 -5.82 -4.95
CA ALA A 87 16.83 -6.42 -6.25
C ALA A 87 16.58 -5.42 -7.39
N SER A 88 15.57 -4.57 -7.26
CA SER A 88 15.26 -3.51 -8.23
C SER A 88 16.35 -2.43 -8.27
N ASP A 89 16.95 -2.09 -7.13
CA ASP A 89 18.09 -1.16 -7.07
C ASP A 89 19.35 -1.74 -7.74
N HIS A 90 19.58 -3.06 -7.60
CA HIS A 90 20.80 -3.70 -8.12
C HIS A 90 20.68 -4.16 -9.58
N PHE A 91 19.56 -4.78 -9.95
CA PHE A 91 19.36 -5.37 -11.29
C PHE A 91 18.60 -4.45 -12.26
N GLY A 92 18.14 -3.29 -11.80
CA GLY A 92 17.31 -2.36 -12.57
C GLY A 92 15.81 -2.53 -12.31
N ARG A 93 15.05 -1.45 -12.53
CA ARG A 93 13.60 -1.42 -12.28
C ARG A 93 12.83 -2.32 -13.24
N ARG A 94 13.17 -2.29 -14.54
CA ARG A 94 12.39 -2.93 -15.59
C ARG A 94 12.45 -4.46 -15.51
N PRO A 95 13.60 -5.12 -15.36
CA PRO A 95 13.66 -6.59 -15.26
C PRO A 95 12.86 -7.11 -14.07
N ILE A 96 13.02 -6.48 -12.91
CA ILE A 96 12.34 -6.88 -11.67
C ILE A 96 10.82 -6.71 -11.79
N LEU A 97 10.37 -5.59 -12.33
CA LEU A 97 8.94 -5.35 -12.58
C LEU A 97 8.34 -6.39 -13.54
N LEU A 98 9.06 -6.77 -14.60
CA LEU A 98 8.59 -7.79 -15.55
C LEU A 98 8.53 -9.19 -14.94
N ILE A 99 9.47 -9.54 -14.06
CA ILE A 99 9.43 -10.82 -13.33
C ILE A 99 8.22 -10.89 -12.41
N GLY A 100 7.94 -9.83 -11.64
CA GLY A 100 6.79 -9.82 -10.73
C GLY A 100 5.45 -9.85 -11.46
N VAL A 101 5.33 -9.17 -12.61
CA VAL A 101 4.15 -9.28 -13.48
C VAL A 101 4.03 -10.69 -14.08
N ALA A 102 5.14 -11.34 -14.46
CA ALA A 102 5.10 -12.73 -14.94
C ALA A 102 4.55 -13.70 -13.87
N GLY A 103 4.97 -13.54 -12.61
CA GLY A 103 4.37 -14.27 -11.49
C GLY A 103 2.87 -14.00 -11.35
N SER A 104 2.45 -12.75 -11.57
CA SER A 104 1.04 -12.34 -11.56
C SER A 104 0.25 -12.81 -12.80
N ILE A 105 0.89 -13.39 -13.81
CA ILE A 105 0.20 -14.07 -14.93
C ILE A 105 0.02 -15.55 -14.61
N VAL A 106 1.08 -16.20 -14.11
CA VAL A 106 1.10 -17.66 -13.90
C VAL A 106 0.33 -18.07 -12.64
N CYS A 107 0.56 -17.41 -11.51
CA CYS A 107 -0.02 -17.80 -10.23
C CYS A 107 -1.56 -17.77 -10.20
N PRO A 108 -2.28 -16.75 -10.74
CA PRO A 108 -3.73 -16.79 -10.79
C PRO A 108 -4.26 -17.99 -11.59
N ILE A 109 -3.62 -18.36 -12.70
CA ILE A 109 -4.02 -19.54 -13.49
C ILE A 109 -3.88 -20.81 -12.66
N LEU A 110 -2.74 -20.99 -11.99
CA LEU A 110 -2.51 -22.12 -11.09
C LEU A 110 -3.50 -22.15 -9.90
N PHE A 111 -3.93 -20.97 -9.44
CA PHE A 111 -4.94 -20.82 -8.40
C PHE A 111 -6.32 -21.23 -8.92
N GLY A 112 -6.73 -20.79 -10.11
CA GLY A 112 -7.98 -21.20 -10.76
C GLY A 112 -8.03 -22.70 -11.11
N LEU A 113 -6.87 -23.34 -11.28
CA LEU A 113 -6.72 -24.79 -11.47
C LEU A 113 -6.68 -25.61 -10.17
N SER A 114 -6.87 -24.97 -9.02
CA SER A 114 -6.78 -25.66 -7.73
C SER A 114 -8.02 -26.52 -7.45
N LYS A 115 -7.78 -27.70 -6.86
CA LYS A 115 -8.83 -28.65 -6.41
C LYS A 115 -8.78 -28.93 -4.91
N THR A 116 -7.73 -28.46 -4.24
CA THR A 116 -7.50 -28.71 -2.82
C THR A 116 -7.07 -27.43 -2.15
N PHE A 117 -7.46 -27.29 -0.89
CA PHE A 117 -7.12 -26.14 -0.08
C PHE A 117 -5.60 -25.94 0.07
N THR A 118 -4.85 -27.03 0.29
CA THR A 118 -3.39 -26.96 0.42
C THR A 118 -2.73 -26.42 -0.84
N TRP A 119 -3.16 -26.86 -2.03
CA TRP A 119 -2.64 -26.33 -3.28
C TRP A 119 -2.94 -24.83 -3.40
N ALA A 120 -4.17 -24.41 -3.08
CA ALA A 120 -4.55 -23.01 -3.10
C ALA A 120 -3.66 -22.17 -2.15
N VAL A 121 -3.37 -22.65 -0.93
CA VAL A 121 -2.45 -21.99 0.00
C VAL A 121 -1.04 -21.87 -0.58
N MET A 122 -0.48 -22.95 -1.13
CA MET A 122 0.87 -22.92 -1.73
C MET A 122 0.96 -21.90 -2.87
N ILE A 123 -0.06 -21.85 -3.73
CA ILE A 123 -0.10 -20.87 -4.82
C ILE A 123 -0.27 -19.44 -4.27
N ARG A 124 -1.05 -19.21 -3.20
CA ARG A 124 -1.16 -17.89 -2.57
C ARG A 124 0.17 -17.42 -1.97
N ILE A 125 0.93 -18.31 -1.36
CA ILE A 125 2.30 -18.02 -0.87
C ILE A 125 3.19 -17.66 -2.04
N LEU A 126 3.27 -18.51 -3.07
CA LEU A 126 4.10 -18.26 -4.25
C LEU A 126 3.72 -16.93 -4.94
N TRP A 127 2.43 -16.65 -5.03
CA TRP A 127 1.94 -15.42 -5.60
C TRP A 127 2.37 -14.20 -4.78
N GLY A 128 2.20 -14.24 -3.46
CA GLY A 128 2.69 -13.17 -2.58
C GLY A 128 4.20 -12.97 -2.70
N MET A 129 4.97 -14.07 -2.76
CA MET A 129 6.43 -14.03 -2.93
C MET A 129 6.83 -13.31 -4.22
N LEU A 130 6.10 -13.50 -5.33
CA LEU A 130 6.40 -12.92 -6.63
C LEU A 130 5.76 -11.53 -6.84
N ASN A 131 4.99 -11.02 -5.88
CA ASN A 131 4.21 -9.79 -6.03
C ASN A 131 4.93 -8.55 -5.44
N GLY A 132 6.12 -8.24 -5.96
CA GLY A 132 6.96 -7.10 -5.54
C GLY A 132 6.81 -5.83 -6.41
N ASN A 133 5.74 -5.72 -7.20
CA ASN A 133 5.64 -4.69 -8.24
C ASN A 133 5.32 -3.29 -7.68
N ALA A 134 4.49 -3.19 -6.63
CA ALA A 134 4.11 -1.91 -6.03
C ALA A 134 5.29 -1.00 -5.71
N SER A 135 6.39 -1.56 -5.18
CA SER A 135 7.58 -0.78 -4.85
C SER A 135 8.29 -0.25 -6.08
N SER A 136 8.49 -1.10 -7.09
CA SER A 136 9.15 -0.71 -8.33
C SER A 136 8.35 0.32 -9.13
N VAL A 137 7.02 0.17 -9.20
CA VAL A 137 6.11 1.13 -9.86
C VAL A 137 6.22 2.50 -9.20
N LYS A 138 6.16 2.57 -7.86
CA LYS A 138 6.33 3.84 -7.15
C LYS A 138 7.69 4.47 -7.43
N THR A 139 8.77 3.70 -7.33
CA THR A 139 10.12 4.23 -7.52
C THR A 139 10.30 4.76 -8.95
N MET A 140 9.82 4.03 -9.96
CA MET A 140 9.82 4.49 -11.35
C MET A 140 9.01 5.78 -11.55
N VAL A 141 7.83 5.92 -10.92
CA VAL A 141 7.08 7.18 -10.95
C VAL A 141 7.90 8.31 -10.36
N GLY A 142 8.61 8.07 -9.25
CA GLY A 142 9.55 9.02 -8.66
C GLY A 142 10.65 9.45 -9.62
N GLU A 143 11.36 8.48 -10.20
CA GLU A 143 12.47 8.69 -11.14
C GLU A 143 12.03 9.36 -12.46
N LEU A 144 10.78 9.17 -12.89
CA LEU A 144 10.20 9.80 -14.08
C LEU A 144 9.63 11.21 -13.83
N THR A 145 9.68 11.68 -12.59
CA THR A 145 9.13 12.98 -12.17
C THR A 145 10.21 13.86 -11.55
N ASP A 146 9.96 15.16 -11.54
CA ASP A 146 10.78 16.15 -10.83
C ASP A 146 9.93 16.97 -9.87
N GLU A 147 10.57 17.82 -9.06
CA GLU A 147 9.87 18.65 -8.06
C GLU A 147 8.73 19.50 -8.64
N SER A 148 8.79 19.86 -9.92
CA SER A 148 7.77 20.69 -10.57
C SER A 148 6.51 19.90 -10.93
N ASN A 149 6.62 18.59 -11.17
CA ASN A 149 5.53 17.75 -11.69
C ASN A 149 5.22 16.50 -10.84
N GLN A 150 5.97 16.26 -9.76
CA GLN A 150 5.87 15.10 -8.86
C GLN A 150 4.46 14.87 -8.34
N ALA A 151 3.73 15.93 -7.94
CA ALA A 151 2.36 15.80 -7.46
C ALA A 151 1.42 15.17 -8.51
N LYS A 152 1.60 15.54 -9.79
CA LYS A 152 0.82 14.97 -10.90
C LYS A 152 1.24 13.53 -11.17
N GLY A 153 2.53 13.21 -11.13
CA GLY A 153 3.02 11.84 -11.29
C GLY A 153 2.55 10.89 -10.19
N PHE A 154 2.70 11.27 -8.92
CA PHE A 154 2.30 10.42 -7.78
C PHE A 154 0.77 10.25 -7.66
N SER A 155 -0.03 11.13 -8.28
CA SER A 155 -1.49 10.93 -8.40
C SER A 155 -1.88 9.70 -9.23
N LEU A 156 -0.95 9.15 -10.02
CA LEU A 156 -1.13 7.93 -10.81
C LEU A 156 -1.33 6.70 -9.93
N LEU A 157 -0.64 6.62 -8.79
CA LEU A 157 -0.65 5.45 -7.91
C LEU A 157 -2.05 5.17 -7.31
N PRO A 158 -2.76 6.14 -6.68
CA PRO A 158 -4.13 5.89 -6.22
C PRO A 158 -5.10 5.65 -7.38
N PHE A 159 -4.90 6.29 -8.54
CA PHE A 159 -5.68 6.00 -9.73
C PHE A 159 -5.56 4.53 -10.14
N CYS A 160 -4.35 3.97 -10.12
CA CYS A 160 -4.12 2.55 -10.42
C CYS A 160 -4.85 1.63 -9.45
N TRP A 161 -4.74 1.90 -8.14
CA TRP A 161 -5.41 1.15 -7.08
C TRP A 161 -6.93 1.10 -7.28
N HIS A 162 -7.56 2.27 -7.40
CA HIS A 162 -9.02 2.35 -7.51
C HIS A 162 -9.56 1.80 -8.84
N THR A 163 -8.80 1.95 -9.92
CA THR A 163 -9.17 1.35 -11.21
C THR A 163 -9.14 -0.18 -11.11
N GLY A 164 -8.09 -0.73 -10.51
CA GLY A 164 -7.99 -2.18 -10.31
C GLY A 164 -9.05 -2.73 -9.36
N SER A 165 -9.37 -2.01 -8.28
CA SER A 165 -10.41 -2.42 -7.32
C SER A 165 -11.83 -2.40 -7.90
N VAL A 166 -12.06 -1.69 -9.02
CA VAL A 166 -13.30 -1.79 -9.79
C VAL A 166 -13.29 -3.02 -10.68
N ILE A 167 -12.21 -3.20 -11.47
CA ILE A 167 -12.12 -4.24 -12.51
C ILE A 167 -12.05 -5.64 -11.88
N GLY A 168 -11.31 -5.82 -10.80
CA GLY A 168 -11.11 -7.12 -10.15
C GLY A 168 -12.44 -7.78 -9.75
N PRO A 169 -13.30 -7.15 -8.93
CA PRO A 169 -14.57 -7.75 -8.55
C PRO A 169 -15.55 -7.95 -9.71
N VAL A 170 -15.49 -7.12 -10.77
CA VAL A 170 -16.29 -7.36 -12.00
C VAL A 170 -15.90 -8.69 -12.59
N LEU A 171 -14.60 -8.91 -12.83
CA LEU A 171 -14.09 -10.14 -13.42
C LEU A 171 -14.38 -11.34 -12.51
N GLY A 172 -14.09 -11.20 -11.22
CA GLY A 172 -14.26 -12.27 -10.23
C GLY A 172 -15.71 -12.71 -10.08
N GLY A 173 -16.66 -11.77 -10.04
CA GLY A 173 -18.07 -12.10 -9.83
C GLY A 173 -18.80 -12.51 -11.11
N LEU A 174 -18.55 -11.86 -12.24
CA LEU A 174 -19.26 -12.18 -13.48
C LEU A 174 -18.75 -13.46 -14.14
N LEU A 175 -17.46 -13.78 -14.03
CA LEU A 175 -16.84 -14.88 -14.77
C LEU A 175 -16.68 -16.17 -13.95
N ALA A 176 -16.85 -16.12 -12.62
CA ALA A 176 -16.90 -17.33 -11.81
C ALA A 176 -18.09 -18.21 -12.23
N ASP A 177 -17.98 -19.52 -12.05
CA ASP A 177 -19.02 -20.51 -12.39
C ASP A 177 -19.63 -20.32 -13.80
N PRO A 178 -18.82 -20.25 -14.87
CA PRO A 178 -19.32 -19.84 -16.18
C PRO A 178 -20.26 -20.86 -16.82
N VAL A 179 -20.22 -22.13 -16.38
CA VAL A 179 -21.14 -23.19 -16.82
C VAL A 179 -22.57 -22.92 -16.34
N GLU A 180 -22.72 -22.42 -15.12
CA GLU A 180 -24.01 -22.08 -14.52
C GLU A 180 -24.50 -20.72 -15.02
N HIS A 181 -23.59 -19.74 -15.08
CA HIS A 181 -23.93 -18.36 -15.45
C HIS A 181 -24.14 -18.14 -16.94
N TYR A 182 -23.43 -18.88 -17.80
CA TYR A 182 -23.49 -18.76 -19.26
C TYR A 182 -23.56 -20.13 -19.94
N PRO A 183 -24.64 -20.91 -19.70
CA PRO A 183 -24.76 -22.29 -20.19
C PRO A 183 -24.76 -22.40 -21.72
N SER A 184 -25.19 -21.34 -22.44
CA SER A 184 -25.14 -21.28 -23.90
C SER A 184 -23.73 -21.29 -24.47
N LEU A 185 -22.74 -20.75 -23.72
CA LEU A 185 -21.35 -20.67 -24.14
C LEU A 185 -20.48 -21.79 -23.54
N PHE A 186 -20.73 -22.14 -22.27
CA PHE A 186 -19.85 -23.04 -21.52
C PHE A 186 -20.53 -24.32 -21.00
N GLY A 187 -21.82 -24.54 -21.26
CA GLY A 187 -22.58 -25.67 -20.70
C GLY A 187 -21.99 -27.06 -20.96
N GLN A 188 -21.32 -27.22 -22.11
CA GLN A 188 -20.63 -28.46 -22.51
C GLN A 188 -19.15 -28.51 -22.13
N SER A 189 -18.59 -27.45 -21.53
CA SER A 189 -17.17 -27.40 -21.17
C SER A 189 -16.89 -28.25 -19.92
N VAL A 190 -16.17 -29.37 -20.12
CA VAL A 190 -15.66 -30.18 -19.01
C VAL A 190 -14.62 -29.40 -18.19
N LEU A 191 -13.84 -28.54 -18.85
CA LEU A 191 -12.79 -27.75 -18.19
C LEU A 191 -13.38 -26.83 -17.13
N PHE A 192 -14.35 -25.98 -17.49
CA PHE A 192 -14.92 -25.01 -16.57
C PHE A 192 -15.91 -25.62 -15.57
N ARG A 193 -16.46 -26.81 -15.87
CA ARG A 193 -17.20 -27.60 -14.88
C ARG A 193 -16.27 -28.16 -13.80
N THR A 194 -15.05 -28.55 -14.19
CA THR A 194 -14.03 -29.06 -13.26
C THR A 194 -13.33 -27.94 -12.50
N TYR A 195 -13.18 -26.77 -13.14
CA TYR A 195 -12.49 -25.60 -12.60
C TYR A 195 -13.36 -24.33 -12.76
N PRO A 196 -14.39 -24.17 -11.90
CA PRO A 196 -15.33 -23.05 -12.00
C PRO A 196 -14.69 -21.67 -11.87
N TYR A 197 -13.59 -21.57 -11.12
CA TYR A 197 -12.88 -20.33 -10.85
C TYR A 197 -11.74 -20.04 -11.84
N LEU A 198 -11.55 -20.87 -12.87
CA LEU A 198 -10.45 -20.70 -13.82
C LEU A 198 -10.65 -19.55 -14.80
N LEU A 199 -11.88 -19.35 -15.28
CA LEU A 199 -12.17 -18.30 -16.27
C LEU A 199 -11.82 -16.88 -15.78
N PRO A 200 -12.21 -16.43 -14.56
CA PRO A 200 -11.82 -15.10 -14.08
C PRO A 200 -10.29 -14.97 -14.00
N CYS A 201 -9.59 -16.03 -13.57
CA CYS A 201 -8.14 -16.05 -13.52
C CYS A 201 -7.49 -15.95 -14.92
N LEU A 202 -7.99 -16.68 -15.92
CA LEU A 202 -7.48 -16.61 -17.29
C LEU A 202 -7.64 -15.22 -17.90
N VAL A 203 -8.81 -14.60 -17.74
CA VAL A 203 -9.08 -13.26 -18.29
C VAL A 203 -8.20 -12.21 -17.60
N CYS A 204 -8.07 -12.27 -16.27
CA CYS A 204 -7.19 -11.38 -15.53
C CYS A 204 -5.71 -11.54 -15.93
N SER A 205 -5.25 -12.79 -16.09
CA SER A 205 -3.89 -13.09 -16.56
C SER A 205 -3.67 -12.62 -18.00
N ALA A 206 -4.68 -12.66 -18.88
CA ALA A 206 -4.57 -12.14 -20.25
C ALA A 206 -4.40 -10.62 -20.29
N LEU A 207 -5.13 -9.87 -19.45
CA LEU A 207 -4.94 -8.42 -19.30
C LEU A 207 -3.52 -8.08 -18.82
N SER A 208 -3.02 -8.88 -17.88
CA SER A 208 -1.69 -8.69 -17.31
C SER A 208 -0.58 -9.12 -18.27
N PHE A 209 -0.83 -10.12 -19.11
CA PHE A 209 0.06 -10.50 -20.21
C PHE A 209 0.18 -9.39 -21.26
N LEU A 210 -0.93 -8.70 -21.59
CA LEU A 210 -0.86 -7.53 -22.46
C LEU A 210 -0.02 -6.40 -21.83
N ALA A 211 -0.21 -6.11 -20.54
CA ALA A 211 0.62 -5.14 -19.82
C ALA A 211 2.10 -5.55 -19.81
N TRP A 212 2.39 -6.84 -19.60
CA TRP A 212 3.74 -7.40 -19.64
C TRP A 212 4.39 -7.24 -21.02
N VAL A 213 3.69 -7.61 -22.11
CA VAL A 213 4.22 -7.47 -23.48
C VAL A 213 4.51 -6.02 -23.81
N LEU A 214 3.60 -5.10 -23.51
CA LEU A 214 3.79 -3.68 -23.81
C LEU A 214 4.96 -3.08 -23.00
N ASN A 215 5.10 -3.46 -21.73
CA ASN A 215 6.22 -3.01 -20.91
C ASN A 215 7.54 -3.69 -21.33
N TYR A 216 7.50 -4.96 -21.74
CA TYR A 216 8.67 -5.64 -22.28
C TYR A 216 9.16 -4.95 -23.56
N LEU A 217 8.28 -4.47 -24.43
CA LEU A 217 8.67 -3.81 -25.68
C LEU A 217 9.04 -2.33 -25.53
N TYR A 218 8.38 -1.60 -24.63
CA TYR A 218 8.42 -0.12 -24.65
C TYR A 218 8.83 0.56 -23.34
N LEU A 219 8.84 -0.16 -22.21
CA LEU A 219 9.30 0.43 -20.95
C LEU A 219 10.82 0.59 -21.03
N VAL A 220 11.30 1.79 -20.70
CA VAL A 220 12.72 2.09 -20.66
C VAL A 220 13.21 1.95 -19.22
N GLU A 221 14.43 1.45 -19.05
CA GLU A 221 15.06 1.35 -17.72
C GLU A 221 15.31 2.76 -17.17
N THR A 222 15.01 2.96 -15.88
CA THR A 222 15.15 4.25 -15.21
C THR A 222 16.42 4.32 -14.35
N VAL A 223 17.00 3.19 -13.95
CA VAL A 223 18.30 3.17 -13.26
C VAL A 223 19.43 3.44 -14.26
N GLU A 224 20.10 4.60 -14.12
CA GLU A 224 21.35 4.87 -14.83
C GLU A 224 22.49 4.02 -14.24
N HIS A 225 22.91 2.98 -14.95
CA HIS A 225 24.18 2.33 -14.66
C HIS A 225 25.30 3.30 -15.04
N HIS A 226 25.89 3.95 -14.05
CA HIS A 226 27.13 4.70 -14.25
C HIS A 226 28.16 3.70 -14.79
N ALA A 227 28.55 3.86 -16.06
CA ALA A 227 29.81 3.31 -16.51
C ALA A 227 30.90 3.82 -15.56
N PRO A 228 31.88 3.00 -15.14
CA PRO A 228 32.94 3.48 -14.27
C PRO A 228 33.56 4.73 -14.91
N ASN A 229 33.42 5.86 -14.21
CA ASN A 229 33.87 7.17 -14.67
C ASN A 229 35.35 7.05 -15.01
N SER A 230 35.75 7.17 -16.28
CA SER A 230 37.19 7.22 -16.62
C SER A 230 37.86 8.42 -15.95
N ALA A 231 37.09 9.46 -15.60
CA ALA A 231 37.55 10.60 -14.80
C ALA A 231 38.05 10.20 -13.39
N ALA A 232 37.45 9.19 -12.74
CA ALA A 232 37.94 8.73 -11.43
C ALA A 232 39.20 7.86 -11.56
N ALA A 233 39.45 7.26 -12.73
CA ALA A 233 40.72 6.59 -13.03
C ALA A 233 41.81 7.62 -13.33
N ASP A 234 41.46 8.70 -14.05
CA ASP A 234 42.36 9.82 -14.33
C ASP A 234 42.73 10.58 -13.03
N ASP A 235 41.77 10.80 -12.12
CA ASP A 235 42.02 11.43 -10.81
C ASP A 235 42.94 10.58 -9.93
N VAL A 236 42.77 9.24 -9.93
CA VAL A 236 43.64 8.32 -9.18
C VAL A 236 45.04 8.23 -9.79
N GLU A 237 45.16 8.33 -11.12
CA GLU A 237 46.44 8.37 -11.82
C GLU A 237 47.18 9.70 -11.60
N GLU A 238 46.47 10.84 -11.58
CA GLU A 238 47.03 12.16 -11.27
C GLU A 238 47.48 12.27 -9.80
N GLN A 239 46.74 11.67 -8.87
CA GLN A 239 47.11 11.62 -7.44
C GLN A 239 48.31 10.69 -7.18
N ALA A 240 48.39 9.55 -7.87
CA ALA A 240 49.55 8.65 -7.80
C ALA A 240 50.82 9.30 -8.38
N ILE A 241 50.71 10.12 -9.42
CA ILE A 241 51.82 10.90 -9.98
C ILE A 241 52.24 12.02 -9.01
N HIS A 242 51.29 12.66 -8.32
CA HIS A 242 51.57 13.71 -7.34
C HIS A 242 52.31 13.17 -6.10
N ASP A 243 51.87 12.02 -5.57
CA ASP A 243 52.50 11.37 -4.41
C ASP A 243 53.91 10.84 -4.74
N ALA A 244 54.13 10.32 -5.96
CA ALA A 244 55.45 9.91 -6.42
C ALA A 244 56.43 11.10 -6.60
N HIS A 245 55.93 12.30 -6.93
CA HIS A 245 56.74 13.52 -6.98
C HIS A 245 57.05 14.11 -5.60
N TYR A 246 56.19 13.86 -4.60
CA TYR A 246 56.38 14.33 -3.23
C TYR A 246 57.47 13.52 -2.49
N ASP A 247 57.54 12.20 -2.74
CA ASP A 247 58.47 11.29 -2.07
C ASP A 247 59.93 11.44 -2.58
N HIS A 248 60.13 11.94 -3.81
CA HIS A 248 61.46 12.14 -4.36
C HIS A 248 62.20 13.37 -3.78
N HIS A 249 61.47 14.32 -3.19
CA HIS A 249 62.06 15.55 -2.65
C HIS A 249 62.39 15.50 -1.14
N HIS A 250 61.92 14.50 -0.40
CA HIS A 250 62.08 14.46 1.07
C HIS A 250 63.10 13.45 1.61
N HIS A 251 63.80 12.68 0.77
CA HIS A 251 64.82 11.74 1.21
C HIS A 251 66.26 12.27 1.35
N HIS A 252 66.46 13.60 1.28
CA HIS A 252 67.75 14.23 1.56
C HIS A 252 67.67 15.22 2.73
N ALA A 253 67.20 14.79 3.89
CA ALA A 253 67.55 15.44 5.15
C ALA A 253 67.34 14.52 6.36
N GLU A 254 68.37 14.49 7.22
CA GLU A 254 68.36 14.17 8.66
C GLU A 254 68.94 12.81 9.13
N GLU A 255 70.13 12.94 9.74
CA GLU A 255 70.86 11.98 10.59
C GLU A 255 70.23 11.81 12.00
N PRO A 256 70.61 10.75 12.75
CA PRO A 256 69.90 10.35 13.98
C PRO A 256 70.42 11.01 15.26
N SER A 257 69.51 11.38 16.17
CA SER A 257 69.82 11.98 17.48
C SER A 257 69.82 10.96 18.63
N HIS A 258 70.76 11.15 19.57
CA HIS A 258 71.03 10.34 20.77
C HIS A 258 70.22 10.77 22.02
N TYR A 259 70.18 9.85 23.00
CA TYR A 259 69.86 9.97 24.45
C TYR A 259 68.36 9.90 24.85
N ARG A 260 67.90 9.20 25.90
CA ARG A 260 68.49 8.41 27.01
C ARG A 260 67.40 7.54 27.66
N ALA A 261 67.78 6.39 28.20
CA ALA A 261 66.94 5.48 28.97
C ALA A 261 66.69 5.90 30.43
N ARG A 262 65.54 5.48 31.01
CA ARG A 262 65.34 5.13 32.42
C ARG A 262 64.07 4.27 32.59
N GLY A 263 64.10 3.30 33.51
CA GLY A 263 63.18 2.16 33.55
C GLY A 263 62.36 1.97 34.83
N SER A 264 61.70 0.81 34.86
CA SER A 264 61.06 0.04 35.95
C SER A 264 59.90 0.66 36.75
N SER A 265 58.72 0.02 36.68
CA SER A 265 58.14 -0.87 37.72
C SER A 265 56.62 -0.95 37.56
N GLY A 266 56.05 -2.13 37.85
CA GLY A 266 54.75 -2.56 37.34
C GLY A 266 53.52 -2.15 38.16
N ALA A 267 52.34 -2.31 37.55
CA ALA A 267 51.09 -2.70 38.20
C ALA A 267 50.07 -3.10 37.12
N SER A 268 49.31 -4.13 37.43
CA SER A 268 48.23 -4.77 36.68
C SER A 268 47.07 -3.84 36.31
N THR A 269 46.52 -3.98 35.09
CA THR A 269 45.06 -3.96 34.84
C THR A 269 44.72 -4.54 33.46
N HIS A 270 43.65 -5.33 33.45
CA HIS A 270 43.01 -6.00 32.32
C HIS A 270 42.83 -5.14 31.06
N THR A 271 43.06 -5.73 29.89
CA THR A 271 42.41 -5.33 28.62
C THR A 271 41.97 -6.60 27.91
N SER A 272 40.67 -6.91 28.02
CA SER A 272 39.97 -7.79 27.09
C SER A 272 39.84 -7.07 25.76
N TYR A 273 40.29 -7.72 24.68
CA TYR A 273 39.92 -7.34 23.32
C TYR A 273 38.51 -7.88 23.07
N ASP A 274 37.49 -7.02 23.19
CA ASP A 274 36.16 -7.32 22.68
C ASP A 274 36.13 -6.96 21.18
N LEU A 275 36.25 -7.99 20.34
CA LEU A 275 35.86 -7.93 18.93
C LEU A 275 34.32 -7.77 18.88
N PRO A 276 33.76 -6.92 18.00
CA PRO A 276 32.33 -6.90 17.81
C PRO A 276 31.90 -8.20 17.12
N ASP A 277 31.11 -9.00 17.84
CA ASP A 277 30.45 -10.21 17.35
C ASP A 277 29.80 -9.96 15.98
N GLU A 278 30.17 -10.76 14.96
CA GLU A 278 29.61 -10.71 13.60
C GLU A 278 28.08 -10.76 13.59
N THR A 279 27.48 -11.37 14.60
CA THR A 279 26.02 -11.43 14.80
C THR A 279 25.42 -10.06 15.12
N THR A 280 26.14 -9.19 15.84
CA THR A 280 25.72 -7.80 16.13
C THR A 280 25.83 -6.90 14.90
N ALA A 281 26.90 -7.06 14.10
CA ALA A 281 27.05 -6.33 12.84
C ALA A 281 25.99 -6.76 11.81
N LEU A 282 25.70 -8.07 11.74
CA LEU A 282 24.63 -8.62 10.92
C LEU A 282 23.27 -8.09 11.37
N LEU A 283 22.93 -8.13 12.67
CA LEU A 283 21.66 -7.61 13.22
C LEU A 283 21.49 -6.09 13.01
N ILE A 284 22.57 -5.31 13.09
CA ILE A 284 22.54 -3.87 12.80
C ILE A 284 22.33 -3.61 11.30
N SER A 285 22.96 -4.41 10.42
CA SER A 285 22.76 -4.31 8.96
C SER A 285 21.35 -4.73 8.53
N THR A 286 20.78 -5.78 9.16
CA THR A 286 19.42 -6.25 8.91
C THR A 286 18.39 -5.22 9.38
N ASN A 287 18.61 -4.58 10.54
CA ASN A 287 17.72 -3.51 11.03
C ASN A 287 17.80 -2.22 10.20
N ALA A 288 18.99 -1.86 9.68
CA ALA A 288 19.14 -0.74 8.76
C ALA A 288 18.54 -1.03 7.37
N ALA A 289 18.65 -2.27 6.88
CA ALA A 289 18.03 -2.72 5.63
C ALA A 289 16.50 -2.80 5.72
N ILE A 290 15.96 -3.22 6.87
CA ILE A 290 14.53 -3.13 7.20
C ILE A 290 14.09 -1.66 7.18
N GLN A 291 14.86 -0.71 7.68
CA GLN A 291 14.46 0.72 7.66
C GLN A 291 14.52 1.39 6.29
N ALA A 292 15.41 0.95 5.40
CA ALA A 292 15.56 1.52 4.07
C ALA A 292 14.53 0.98 3.06
N SER A 293 14.13 -0.29 3.18
CA SER A 293 13.32 -0.95 2.15
C SER A 293 11.79 -0.89 2.43
N THR A 294 11.44 -0.58 3.68
CA THR A 294 10.09 -0.18 4.10
C THR A 294 9.63 1.15 3.43
N ALA A 295 10.59 1.91 2.87
CA ALA A 295 10.43 3.12 2.06
C ALA A 295 9.77 2.88 0.70
N ALA A 296 10.16 1.78 0.08
CA ALA A 296 10.03 1.62 -1.36
C ALA A 296 8.60 1.23 -1.75
N SER A 297 7.86 0.55 -0.86
CA SER A 297 6.57 -0.06 -1.19
C SER A 297 5.34 0.87 -1.06
N ALA A 298 5.50 2.16 -0.73
CA ALA A 298 4.36 3.00 -0.36
C ALA A 298 3.33 3.27 -1.48
N ASN A 299 2.03 3.10 -1.19
CA ASN A 299 1.05 4.19 -1.32
C ASN A 299 -0.28 3.82 -0.66
N PRO A 300 -1.21 4.77 -0.41
CA PRO A 300 -1.65 5.93 -1.20
C PRO A 300 -1.46 7.30 -0.52
N ILE A 301 -0.60 8.15 -1.08
CA ILE A 301 -0.57 9.59 -0.79
C ILE A 301 -1.55 10.34 -1.71
N SER A 302 -2.48 11.05 -1.05
CA SER A 302 -2.99 12.40 -1.32
C SER A 302 -2.95 12.95 -2.75
N VAL A 303 -4.13 13.00 -3.37
CA VAL A 303 -4.44 14.04 -4.35
C VAL A 303 -4.88 15.28 -3.56
N GLY A 304 -3.95 16.20 -3.22
CA GLY A 304 -4.33 17.49 -2.62
C GLY A 304 -3.36 18.23 -1.69
N GLY A 305 -2.11 17.79 -1.51
CA GLY A 305 -1.11 18.55 -0.74
C GLY A 305 -0.56 19.78 -1.49
N PRO A 306 -0.25 20.92 -0.82
CA PRO A 306 0.33 22.09 -1.48
C PRO A 306 1.79 21.86 -1.95
N ILE A 307 2.10 22.56 -3.04
CA ILE A 307 3.36 22.70 -3.82
C ILE A 307 4.66 22.68 -2.97
N PRO A 308 5.77 22.09 -3.45
CA PRO A 308 7.11 22.37 -2.96
C PRO A 308 7.46 23.86 -3.11
N VAL A 309 7.80 24.55 -2.01
CA VAL A 309 8.36 25.91 -2.10
C VAL A 309 9.84 25.78 -2.45
N PRO A 310 10.38 26.57 -3.40
CA PRO A 310 11.80 26.52 -3.75
C PRO A 310 12.67 26.79 -2.52
N ILE A 311 13.71 25.99 -2.33
CA ILE A 311 14.78 26.26 -1.37
C ILE A 311 15.50 27.52 -1.87
N ASP A 312 15.60 28.54 -1.02
CA ASP A 312 16.57 29.62 -1.27
C ASP A 312 17.97 29.00 -1.25
N SER A 313 18.62 28.99 -2.43
CA SER A 313 19.95 28.41 -2.67
C SER A 313 21.07 29.01 -1.81
N ASN A 314 20.77 30.00 -0.98
CA ASN A 314 21.73 30.66 -0.09
C ASN A 314 21.85 30.00 1.30
N HIS A 315 21.00 29.01 1.64
CA HIS A 315 21.09 28.25 2.90
C HIS A 315 21.49 26.77 2.73
N ALA A 316 21.77 26.32 1.50
CA ALA A 316 22.13 24.92 1.24
C ALA A 316 23.53 24.51 1.75
N ASN A 317 24.36 25.47 2.18
CA ASN A 317 25.77 25.21 2.54
C ASN A 317 26.04 24.96 4.04
N GLU A 318 25.03 24.90 4.92
CA GLU A 318 25.26 24.72 6.37
C GLU A 318 24.77 23.40 6.98
N SER A 319 24.11 22.52 6.21
CA SER A 319 23.55 21.30 6.77
C SER A 319 24.13 20.05 6.11
N GLY A 320 24.98 19.31 6.85
CA GLY A 320 25.57 18.05 6.39
C GLY A 320 24.55 16.97 5.99
N PRO A 321 25.02 15.87 5.38
CA PRO A 321 24.15 14.81 4.85
C PRO A 321 23.20 14.23 5.91
N ALA A 322 21.98 13.88 5.48
CA ALA A 322 20.96 13.34 6.37
C ALA A 322 21.42 12.01 7.00
N SER A 323 21.49 11.96 8.33
CA SER A 323 21.88 10.74 9.05
C SER A 323 20.71 9.73 9.11
N PRO A 324 20.89 8.46 8.70
CA PRO A 324 19.85 7.44 8.81
C PRO A 324 19.33 7.25 10.24
N ARG A 325 20.22 7.32 11.23
CA ARG A 325 19.87 7.20 12.67
C ARG A 325 18.99 8.37 13.14
N ALA A 326 19.27 9.57 12.65
CA ALA A 326 18.46 10.75 12.97
C ALA A 326 17.06 10.64 12.35
N GLY A 327 16.96 10.19 11.10
CA GLY A 327 15.68 9.96 10.43
C GLY A 327 14.81 8.92 11.15
N LEU A 328 15.41 7.82 11.61
CA LEU A 328 14.70 6.83 12.42
C LEU A 328 14.22 7.40 13.76
N SER A 329 15.08 8.14 14.46
CA SER A 329 14.72 8.78 15.74
C SER A 329 13.52 9.73 15.58
N ILE A 330 13.48 10.48 14.48
CA ILE A 330 12.35 11.35 14.14
C ILE A 330 11.08 10.52 13.86
N ALA A 331 11.19 9.46 13.07
CA ALA A 331 10.05 8.59 12.76
C ALA A 331 9.44 7.94 14.02
N LEU A 332 10.28 7.64 15.01
CA LEU A 332 9.90 7.00 16.27
C LEU A 332 9.61 7.99 17.41
N SER A 333 9.44 9.29 17.12
CA SER A 333 9.15 10.29 18.15
C SER A 333 8.03 11.26 17.74
N GLY A 334 7.44 11.91 18.74
CA GLY A 334 6.52 13.04 18.55
C GLY A 334 5.30 12.76 17.66
N ASP A 335 4.99 13.74 16.80
CA ASP A 335 3.87 13.67 15.87
C ASP A 335 4.06 12.61 14.75
N PRO A 336 5.27 12.42 14.16
CA PRO A 336 5.51 11.34 13.19
C PRO A 336 5.12 9.95 13.68
N LEU A 337 5.49 9.60 14.92
CA LEU A 337 5.12 8.31 15.51
C LEU A 337 3.60 8.19 15.67
N ARG A 338 2.94 9.24 16.14
CA ARG A 338 1.47 9.26 16.33
C ARG A 338 0.73 9.07 15.00
N CYS A 339 1.17 9.77 13.95
CA CYS A 339 0.62 9.62 12.60
C CYS A 339 0.91 8.23 12.02
N THR A 340 2.11 7.67 12.27
CA THR A 340 2.48 6.30 11.89
C THR A 340 1.54 5.27 12.51
N ILE A 341 1.30 5.36 13.83
CA ILE A 341 0.37 4.46 14.54
C ILE A 341 -1.04 4.60 13.99
N GLY A 342 -1.50 5.83 13.72
CA GLY A 342 -2.83 6.07 13.15
C GLY A 342 -2.97 5.50 11.75
N TYR A 343 -1.91 5.60 10.94
CA TYR A 343 -1.87 5.03 9.61
C TYR A 343 -1.89 3.50 9.63
N ALA A 344 -1.14 2.89 10.55
CA ALA A 344 -1.17 1.45 10.75
C ALA A 344 -2.55 0.97 11.24
N ALA A 345 -3.17 1.69 12.17
CA ALA A 345 -4.50 1.38 12.67
C ALA A 345 -5.56 1.41 11.57
N VAL A 346 -5.60 2.48 10.76
CA VAL A 346 -6.53 2.55 9.62
C VAL A 346 -6.26 1.48 8.57
N SER A 347 -5.00 1.18 8.30
CA SER A 347 -4.63 0.12 7.34
C SER A 347 -5.07 -1.26 7.82
N PHE A 348 -4.93 -1.55 9.12
CA PHE A 348 -5.38 -2.79 9.73
C PHE A 348 -6.89 -2.99 9.55
N PHE A 349 -7.71 -2.04 10.02
CA PHE A 349 -9.15 -2.24 10.00
C PHE A 349 -9.76 -2.10 8.59
N THR A 350 -9.10 -1.37 7.67
CA THR A 350 -9.56 -1.30 6.27
C THR A 350 -9.55 -2.67 5.62
N LEU A 351 -8.40 -3.35 5.65
CA LEU A 351 -8.28 -4.69 5.06
C LEU A 351 -9.10 -5.72 5.82
N PHE A 352 -9.23 -5.56 7.14
CA PHE A 352 -10.12 -6.36 7.94
C PHE A 352 -11.56 -6.32 7.40
N ILE A 353 -12.10 -5.12 7.11
CA ILE A 353 -13.45 -4.96 6.55
C ILE A 353 -13.54 -5.49 5.12
N GLU A 354 -12.54 -5.20 4.28
CA GLU A 354 -12.53 -5.58 2.86
C GLU A 354 -12.60 -7.10 2.67
N GLU A 355 -11.87 -7.87 3.49
CA GLU A 355 -11.90 -9.33 3.45
C GLU A 355 -13.15 -9.91 4.11
N MET A 356 -13.62 -9.27 5.18
CA MET A 356 -14.78 -9.73 5.93
C MET A 356 -16.08 -9.58 5.12
N PHE A 357 -16.23 -8.50 4.35
CA PHE A 357 -17.49 -8.22 3.66
C PHE A 357 -17.91 -9.35 2.70
N PRO A 358 -17.06 -9.85 1.79
CA PRO A 358 -17.42 -10.97 0.91
C PRO A 358 -17.71 -12.25 1.67
N ILE A 359 -16.99 -12.53 2.76
CA ILE A 359 -17.23 -13.71 3.60
C ILE A 359 -18.64 -13.62 4.22
N TRP A 360 -18.99 -12.48 4.83
CA TRP A 360 -20.31 -12.26 5.40
C TRP A 360 -21.41 -12.28 4.35
N ALA A 361 -21.18 -11.65 3.19
CA ALA A 361 -22.13 -11.60 2.09
C ALA A 361 -22.44 -13.00 1.53
N ALA A 362 -21.42 -13.84 1.35
CA ALA A 362 -21.54 -15.21 0.83
C ALA A 362 -22.04 -16.22 1.86
N THR A 363 -21.83 -15.96 3.16
CA THR A 363 -22.25 -16.87 4.23
C THR A 363 -23.76 -17.12 4.16
N PRO A 364 -24.23 -18.37 4.29
CA PRO A 364 -25.65 -18.70 4.25
C PRO A 364 -26.47 -17.86 5.22
N PHE A 365 -27.70 -17.54 4.80
CA PHE A 365 -28.60 -16.69 5.57
C PHE A 365 -28.85 -17.22 6.98
N ASP A 366 -29.10 -18.52 7.12
CA ASP A 366 -29.36 -19.17 8.42
C ASP A 366 -28.19 -19.05 9.42
N ASN A 367 -26.98 -18.79 8.93
CA ASN A 367 -25.77 -18.60 9.72
C ASN A 367 -25.46 -17.11 9.98
N GLY A 368 -26.36 -16.17 9.69
CA GLY A 368 -26.17 -14.74 9.94
C GLY A 368 -25.44 -13.97 8.83
N GLY A 369 -25.29 -14.58 7.65
CA GLY A 369 -24.83 -13.91 6.43
C GLY A 369 -25.99 -13.42 5.56
N MET A 370 -25.69 -13.11 4.29
CA MET A 370 -26.68 -12.66 3.31
C MET A 370 -27.00 -13.71 2.22
N GLY A 371 -26.20 -14.77 2.10
CA GLY A 371 -26.37 -15.81 1.08
C GLY A 371 -26.22 -15.34 -0.38
N MET A 372 -25.52 -14.23 -0.61
CA MET A 372 -25.37 -13.60 -1.94
C MET A 372 -24.44 -14.40 -2.84
N SER A 373 -24.83 -14.68 -4.09
CA SER A 373 -23.99 -15.34 -5.09
C SER A 373 -22.69 -14.58 -5.40
N THR A 374 -21.74 -15.29 -6.03
CA THR A 374 -20.50 -14.71 -6.56
C THR A 374 -20.77 -13.48 -7.44
N ARG A 375 -21.78 -13.57 -8.30
CA ARG A 375 -22.21 -12.49 -9.20
C ARG A 375 -22.71 -11.28 -8.42
N ALA A 376 -23.58 -11.46 -7.44
CA ALA A 376 -24.11 -10.36 -6.64
C ALA A 376 -23.02 -9.65 -5.83
N ILE A 377 -22.10 -10.40 -5.22
CA ILE A 377 -20.97 -9.83 -4.49
C ILE A 377 -20.09 -9.00 -5.44
N GLY A 378 -19.77 -9.54 -6.62
CA GLY A 378 -19.01 -8.81 -7.65
C GLY A 378 -19.69 -7.51 -8.07
N ILE A 379 -20.99 -7.56 -8.41
CA ILE A 379 -21.76 -6.36 -8.78
C ILE A 379 -21.75 -5.33 -7.64
N ALA A 380 -21.98 -5.76 -6.39
CA ALA A 380 -22.01 -4.86 -5.24
C ALA A 380 -20.68 -4.10 -5.05
N LEU A 381 -19.56 -4.83 -5.10
CA LEU A 381 -18.21 -4.27 -4.97
C LEU A 381 -17.82 -3.39 -6.16
N SER A 382 -18.24 -3.75 -7.38
CA SER A 382 -17.91 -2.97 -8.57
C SER A 382 -18.68 -1.66 -8.64
N VAL A 383 -19.97 -1.67 -8.30
CA VAL A 383 -20.79 -0.45 -8.24
C VAL A 383 -20.25 0.50 -7.18
N SER A 384 -19.91 0.02 -5.98
CA SER A 384 -19.29 0.87 -4.95
C SER A 384 -17.92 1.38 -5.41
N GLY A 385 -17.09 0.54 -6.04
CA GLY A 385 -15.81 0.90 -6.65
C GLY A 385 -15.88 2.10 -7.59
N LEU A 386 -16.90 2.16 -8.46
CA LEU A 386 -17.10 3.29 -9.39
C LEU A 386 -17.34 4.60 -8.64
N PHE A 387 -18.11 4.56 -7.55
CA PHE A 387 -18.28 5.72 -6.69
C PHE A 387 -16.96 6.10 -6.00
N VAL A 388 -16.14 5.14 -5.57
CA VAL A 388 -14.83 5.43 -4.93
C VAL A 388 -13.94 6.26 -5.84
N VAL A 389 -13.85 5.92 -7.13
CA VAL A 389 -13.05 6.70 -8.10
C VAL A 389 -13.50 8.16 -8.13
N TYR A 390 -14.81 8.41 -8.20
CA TYR A 390 -15.37 9.76 -8.16
C TYR A 390 -15.10 10.47 -6.81
N LEU A 391 -15.32 9.76 -5.70
CA LEU A 391 -15.12 10.28 -4.35
C LEU A 391 -13.66 10.69 -4.10
N GLN A 392 -12.70 9.88 -4.54
CA GLN A 392 -11.26 10.14 -4.40
C GLN A 392 -10.80 11.30 -5.29
N LEU A 393 -11.16 11.30 -6.58
CA LEU A 393 -10.60 12.24 -7.54
C LEU A 393 -11.26 13.62 -7.50
N TYR A 394 -12.53 13.69 -7.12
CA TYR A 394 -13.31 14.93 -7.20
C TYR A 394 -13.79 15.45 -5.84
N LEU A 395 -14.39 14.59 -5.01
CA LEU A 395 -15.01 15.05 -3.76
C LEU A 395 -13.98 15.28 -2.66
N TYR A 396 -13.06 14.33 -2.45
CA TYR A 396 -12.07 14.40 -1.38
C TYR A 396 -11.23 15.68 -1.41
N PRO A 397 -10.64 16.12 -2.55
CA PRO A 397 -9.84 17.35 -2.57
C PRO A 397 -10.64 18.58 -2.13
N LYS A 398 -11.93 18.66 -2.49
CA LYS A 398 -12.81 19.77 -2.08
C LYS A 398 -13.05 19.76 -0.57
N VAL A 399 -13.35 18.59 -0.02
CA VAL A 399 -13.60 18.41 1.43
C VAL A 399 -12.31 18.66 2.22
N GLN A 400 -11.18 18.10 1.79
CA GLN A 400 -9.87 18.31 2.39
C GLN A 400 -9.46 19.79 2.37
N ASN A 401 -9.71 20.50 1.27
CA ASN A 401 -9.43 21.93 1.19
C ASN A 401 -10.30 22.74 2.16
N ALA A 402 -11.57 22.37 2.33
CA ALA A 402 -12.48 23.06 3.24
C ALA A 402 -12.15 22.77 4.73
N TRP A 403 -11.89 21.51 5.08
CA TRP A 403 -11.84 21.06 6.48
C TRP A 403 -10.43 20.84 7.02
N GLY A 404 -9.43 20.65 6.16
CA GLY A 404 -8.11 20.17 6.54
C GLY A 404 -8.06 18.64 6.65
N ALA A 405 -6.84 18.08 6.58
CA ALA A 405 -6.62 16.64 6.60
C ALA A 405 -6.94 16.02 7.97
N LEU A 406 -6.64 16.71 9.08
CA LEU A 406 -6.87 16.16 10.42
C LEU A 406 -8.36 15.96 10.70
N ARG A 407 -9.19 16.92 10.29
CA ARG A 407 -10.65 16.81 10.42
C ARG A 407 -11.21 15.74 9.49
N CYS A 408 -10.71 15.64 8.26
CA CYS A 408 -11.09 14.56 7.35
C CYS A 408 -10.77 13.18 7.94
N PHE A 409 -9.59 13.01 8.53
CA PHE A 409 -9.22 11.77 9.22
C PHE A 409 -10.20 11.43 10.36
N ARG A 410 -10.50 12.42 11.21
CA ARG A 410 -11.43 12.27 12.36
C ARG A 410 -12.87 11.97 11.94
N HIS A 411 -13.37 12.67 10.91
CA HIS A 411 -14.71 12.42 10.39
C HIS A 411 -14.80 11.07 9.67
N GLY A 412 -13.78 10.68 8.91
CA GLY A 412 -13.74 9.37 8.26
C GLY A 412 -13.78 8.22 9.26
N THR A 413 -12.99 8.29 10.33
CA THR A 413 -12.94 7.26 11.38
C THR A 413 -14.22 7.21 12.25
N THR A 414 -14.81 8.36 12.58
CA THR A 414 -16.09 8.37 13.34
C THR A 414 -17.26 7.90 12.49
N LEU A 415 -17.35 8.33 11.23
CA LEU A 415 -18.40 7.88 10.32
C LEU A 415 -18.28 6.37 10.05
N CYS A 416 -17.07 5.84 9.88
CA CYS A 416 -16.83 4.40 9.74
C CYS A 416 -17.37 3.61 10.95
N ALA A 417 -17.17 4.13 12.17
CA ALA A 417 -17.67 3.50 13.40
C ALA A 417 -19.21 3.43 13.48
N VAL A 418 -19.92 4.28 12.74
CA VAL A 418 -21.39 4.25 12.64
C VAL A 418 -21.85 3.36 11.48
N VAL A 419 -21.20 3.47 10.34
CA VAL A 419 -21.62 2.83 9.08
C VAL A 419 -21.38 1.33 9.08
N VAL A 420 -20.25 0.87 9.61
CA VAL A 420 -19.89 -0.55 9.57
C VAL A 420 -20.88 -1.43 10.37
N PRO A 421 -21.30 -1.08 11.60
CA PRO A 421 -22.36 -1.80 12.32
C PRO A 421 -23.69 -1.91 11.57
N CYS A 422 -24.01 -0.98 10.68
CA CYS A 422 -25.26 -1.03 9.91
C CYS A 422 -25.30 -2.21 8.93
N PHE A 423 -24.16 -2.77 8.52
CA PHE A 423 -24.15 -4.00 7.71
C PHE A 423 -24.75 -5.19 8.47
N GLY A 424 -24.44 -5.34 9.76
CA GLY A 424 -25.04 -6.39 10.59
C GLY A 424 -26.57 -6.27 10.71
N ILE A 425 -27.09 -5.04 10.66
CA ILE A 425 -28.54 -4.77 10.68
C ILE A 425 -29.23 -5.22 9.38
N LEU A 426 -28.52 -5.25 8.24
CA LEU A 426 -29.09 -5.69 6.96
C LEU A 426 -29.63 -7.12 7.01
N HIS A 427 -29.01 -8.00 7.79
CA HIS A 427 -29.49 -9.36 7.97
C HIS A 427 -30.92 -9.38 8.56
N TYR A 428 -31.19 -8.56 9.58
CA TYR A 428 -32.52 -8.44 10.19
C TYR A 428 -33.51 -7.72 9.28
N LEU A 429 -33.04 -6.73 8.51
CA LEU A 429 -33.87 -6.10 7.48
C LEU A 429 -34.36 -7.16 6.51
N GLU A 430 -33.44 -8.02 6.02
CA GLU A 430 -33.72 -9.12 5.08
C GLU A 430 -34.66 -10.18 5.66
N ALA A 431 -34.48 -10.54 6.93
CA ALA A 431 -35.33 -11.50 7.65
C ALA A 431 -36.79 -11.03 7.83
N SER A 432 -37.08 -9.74 7.66
CA SER A 432 -38.41 -9.18 7.96
C SER A 432 -39.49 -9.69 6.98
N PRO A 433 -40.56 -10.35 7.49
CA PRO A 433 -41.66 -10.84 6.65
C PRO A 433 -42.60 -9.70 6.27
N SER A 434 -42.42 -9.12 5.09
CA SER A 434 -43.44 -8.25 4.50
C SER A 434 -44.33 -9.06 3.55
N SER A 435 -45.63 -8.78 3.53
CA SER A 435 -46.60 -9.43 2.62
C SER A 435 -46.31 -9.20 1.13
N LEU A 436 -45.53 -8.17 0.80
CA LEU A 436 -44.98 -7.94 -0.53
C LEU A 436 -43.78 -8.85 -0.84
N THR A 437 -43.06 -9.33 0.19
CA THR A 437 -41.89 -10.22 0.03
C THR A 437 -42.27 -11.53 -0.64
N ALA A 438 -43.38 -12.17 -0.24
CA ALA A 438 -43.81 -13.45 -0.82
C ALA A 438 -44.11 -13.34 -2.34
N ILE A 439 -44.69 -12.22 -2.76
CA ILE A 439 -44.99 -11.93 -4.17
C ILE A 439 -43.70 -11.63 -4.94
N TYR A 440 -42.76 -10.89 -4.35
CA TYR A 440 -41.45 -10.63 -4.95
C TYR A 440 -40.59 -11.91 -5.07
N THR A 441 -40.50 -12.74 -4.03
CA THR A 441 -39.77 -14.04 -4.10
C THR A 441 -40.36 -15.01 -5.12
N MET A 442 -41.65 -14.89 -5.46
CA MET A 442 -42.24 -15.66 -6.56
C MET A 442 -41.93 -15.11 -7.96
N LEU A 443 -41.50 -13.85 -8.08
CA LEU A 443 -41.33 -13.13 -9.35
C LEU A 443 -39.87 -12.72 -9.66
N SER A 444 -38.98 -12.75 -8.68
CA SER A 444 -37.61 -12.24 -8.75
C SER A 444 -36.61 -13.36 -8.48
N GLU A 445 -35.84 -13.75 -9.50
CA GLU A 445 -34.63 -14.60 -9.40
C GLU A 445 -33.43 -13.89 -8.73
N GLY A 446 -33.68 -12.87 -7.90
CA GLY A 446 -32.65 -12.02 -7.31
C GLY A 446 -32.22 -12.47 -5.92
N ASP A 447 -30.91 -12.43 -5.66
CA ASP A 447 -30.31 -12.87 -4.37
C ASP A 447 -30.84 -12.13 -3.13
N LEU A 448 -31.24 -10.86 -3.27
CA LEU A 448 -31.71 -10.00 -2.18
C LEU A 448 -32.91 -9.17 -2.61
N ARG A 449 -33.72 -8.73 -1.65
CA ARG A 449 -34.81 -7.78 -1.90
C ARG A 449 -34.29 -6.44 -2.46
N PRO A 450 -35.02 -5.75 -3.35
CA PRO A 450 -34.58 -4.48 -3.94
C PRO A 450 -34.22 -3.40 -2.93
N ILE A 451 -34.97 -3.29 -1.82
CA ILE A 451 -34.66 -2.33 -0.75
C ILE A 451 -33.32 -2.65 -0.08
N THR A 452 -33.04 -3.93 0.17
CA THR A 452 -31.79 -4.40 0.77
C THR A 452 -30.63 -4.12 -0.16
N TRP A 453 -30.80 -4.29 -1.48
CA TRP A 453 -29.82 -3.87 -2.48
C TRP A 453 -29.52 -2.37 -2.41
N VAL A 454 -30.54 -1.51 -2.37
CA VAL A 454 -30.34 -0.06 -2.30
C VAL A 454 -29.58 0.33 -1.03
N VAL A 455 -29.96 -0.22 0.13
CA VAL A 455 -29.28 0.05 1.40
C VAL A 455 -27.85 -0.50 1.40
N LEU A 456 -27.63 -1.70 0.86
CA LEU A 456 -26.31 -2.33 0.74
C LEU A 456 -25.35 -1.46 -0.09
N ILE A 457 -25.77 -1.02 -1.28
CA ILE A 457 -24.95 -0.17 -2.15
C ILE A 457 -24.67 1.19 -1.48
N ALA A 458 -25.66 1.76 -0.79
CA ALA A 458 -25.47 3.00 -0.05
C ALA A 458 -24.45 2.83 1.09
N LEU A 459 -24.54 1.74 1.86
CA LEU A 459 -23.61 1.43 2.95
C LEU A 459 -22.19 1.14 2.43
N LEU A 460 -22.05 0.38 1.34
CA LEU A 460 -20.75 0.16 0.69
C LEU A 460 -20.14 1.48 0.23
N THR A 461 -20.91 2.30 -0.48
CA THR A 461 -20.44 3.61 -0.97
C THR A 461 -20.02 4.51 0.19
N LEU A 462 -20.78 4.52 1.28
CA LEU A 462 -20.48 5.32 2.46
C LEU A 462 -19.25 4.79 3.23
N LYS A 463 -19.09 3.47 3.34
CA LYS A 463 -17.88 2.83 3.88
C LYS A 463 -16.65 3.24 3.06
N GLU A 464 -16.76 3.21 1.73
CA GLU A 464 -15.66 3.61 0.86
C GLU A 464 -15.35 5.11 0.98
N TRP A 465 -16.37 5.95 1.15
CA TRP A 465 -16.15 7.37 1.46
C TRP A 465 -15.38 7.56 2.78
N CYS A 466 -15.73 6.81 3.82
CA CYS A 466 -14.96 6.80 5.07
C CYS A 466 -13.49 6.44 4.79
N SER A 467 -13.25 5.39 3.99
CA SER A 467 -11.91 4.94 3.63
C SER A 467 -11.10 5.99 2.91
N VAL A 468 -11.66 6.59 1.87
CA VAL A 468 -11.06 7.74 1.17
C VAL A 468 -10.69 8.85 2.15
N MET A 469 -11.58 9.21 3.08
CA MET A 469 -11.35 10.27 4.05
C MET A 469 -10.21 9.94 5.03
N TYR A 470 -10.23 8.79 5.71
CA TYR A 470 -9.20 8.49 6.72
C TYR A 470 -7.88 8.07 6.08
N PHE A 471 -7.89 7.34 4.97
CA PHE A 471 -6.68 6.75 4.40
C PHE A 471 -5.83 7.84 3.73
N THR A 472 -6.48 8.64 2.86
CA THR A 472 -5.80 9.73 2.16
C THR A 472 -5.32 10.80 3.13
N SER A 473 -6.10 11.10 4.18
CA SER A 473 -5.70 12.08 5.19
C SER A 473 -4.58 11.59 6.08
N ALA A 474 -4.54 10.30 6.45
CA ALA A 474 -3.42 9.74 7.21
C ALA A 474 -2.08 9.98 6.51
N CYS A 475 -2.07 9.78 5.19
CA CYS A 475 -0.88 9.98 4.36
C CYS A 475 -0.46 11.46 4.28
N ILE A 476 -1.41 12.40 4.23
CA ILE A 476 -1.10 13.84 4.34
C ILE A 476 -0.51 14.16 5.72
N LEU A 477 -1.13 13.64 6.78
CA LEU A 477 -0.75 13.94 8.15
C LEU A 477 0.65 13.42 8.48
N ILE A 478 1.04 12.24 7.97
CA ILE A 478 2.42 11.74 8.05
C ILE A 478 3.40 12.75 7.44
N ASN A 479 3.13 13.20 6.22
CA ASN A 479 4.01 14.16 5.55
C ASN A 479 4.08 15.50 6.29
N ASN A 480 2.95 15.98 6.83
CA ASN A 480 2.90 17.22 7.62
C ASN A 480 3.58 17.09 8.99
N ALA A 481 3.71 15.87 9.52
CA ALA A 481 4.34 15.63 10.82
C ALA A 481 5.88 15.70 10.76
N VAL A 482 6.47 15.59 9.57
CA VAL A 482 7.93 15.58 9.40
C VAL A 482 8.49 17.00 9.59
N PRO A 483 9.33 17.26 10.62
CA PRO A 483 9.86 18.60 10.87
C PRO A 483 10.87 19.07 9.82
N ASP A 484 11.69 18.14 9.31
CA ASP A 484 12.73 18.41 8.31
C ASP A 484 12.54 17.46 7.12
N ARG A 485 12.32 18.06 5.94
CA ARG A 485 11.98 17.35 4.70
C ARG A 485 13.06 16.35 4.27
N ARG A 486 14.31 16.50 4.72
CA ARG A 486 15.39 15.54 4.46
C ARG A 486 15.08 14.13 4.98
N TYR A 487 14.24 14.02 6.01
CA TYR A 487 13.85 12.74 6.61
C TYR A 487 12.46 12.24 6.16
N LEU A 488 11.82 12.94 5.22
CA LEU A 488 10.47 12.61 4.74
C LEU A 488 10.41 11.19 4.16
N GLY A 489 11.44 10.78 3.42
CA GLY A 489 11.59 9.42 2.92
C GLY A 489 11.55 8.40 4.06
N THR A 490 12.46 8.51 5.03
CA THR A 490 12.57 7.61 6.19
C THR A 490 11.28 7.52 7.00
N VAL A 491 10.62 8.65 7.28
CA VAL A 491 9.35 8.64 8.05
C VAL A 491 8.23 7.94 7.27
N ASN A 492 8.09 8.21 5.97
CA ASN A 492 7.11 7.51 5.13
C ASN A 492 7.41 6.00 5.04
N SER A 493 8.68 5.62 5.06
CA SER A 493 9.15 4.23 5.07
C SER A 493 8.65 3.47 6.28
N VAL A 494 8.98 4.01 7.46
CA VAL A 494 8.59 3.43 8.75
C VAL A 494 7.07 3.36 8.85
N SER A 495 6.38 4.45 8.46
CA SER A 495 4.91 4.52 8.46
C SER A 495 4.30 3.43 7.59
N TYR A 496 4.80 3.28 6.37
CA TYR A 496 4.28 2.32 5.41
C TYR A 496 4.47 0.89 5.87
N SER A 497 5.57 0.56 6.53
CA SER A 497 5.76 -0.81 6.97
C SER A 497 5.09 -1.16 8.27
N ALA A 498 4.86 -0.18 9.15
CA ALA A 498 3.88 -0.34 10.21
C ALA A 498 2.49 -0.65 9.60
N ALA A 499 2.09 0.07 8.57
CA ALA A 499 0.85 -0.20 7.84
C ALA A 499 0.85 -1.56 7.10
N SER A 500 1.95 -1.95 6.48
CA SER A 500 2.07 -3.24 5.78
C SER A 500 1.99 -4.43 6.74
N LEU A 501 2.61 -4.31 7.92
CA LEU A 501 2.49 -5.32 8.97
C LEU A 501 1.04 -5.42 9.46
N ALA A 502 0.40 -4.28 9.73
CA ALA A 502 -1.03 -4.22 10.05
C ALA A 502 -1.91 -4.88 8.98
N ARG A 503 -1.62 -4.63 7.70
CA ARG A 503 -2.32 -5.22 6.55
C ARG A 503 -2.14 -6.74 6.46
N ALA A 504 -0.99 -7.27 6.83
CA ALA A 504 -0.74 -8.72 6.83
C ALA A 504 -1.55 -9.47 7.89
N VAL A 505 -1.82 -8.83 9.04
CA VAL A 505 -2.53 -9.46 10.17
C VAL A 505 -4.06 -9.37 10.02
N GLY A 506 -4.58 -8.29 9.44
CA GLY A 506 -6.03 -8.02 9.32
C GLY A 506 -6.85 -9.20 8.74
N PRO A 507 -6.51 -9.71 7.54
CA PRO A 507 -7.25 -10.81 6.91
C PRO A 507 -7.29 -12.11 7.72
N ALA A 508 -6.17 -12.46 8.36
CA ALA A 508 -6.08 -13.66 9.21
C ALA A 508 -7.06 -13.59 10.38
N LEU A 509 -7.17 -12.42 11.00
CA LEU A 509 -8.08 -12.19 12.12
C LEU A 509 -9.53 -12.07 11.66
N GLY A 510 -9.80 -11.46 10.51
CA GLY A 510 -11.17 -11.26 10.01
C GLY A 510 -11.95 -12.57 9.86
N GLY A 511 -11.40 -13.51 9.09
CA GLY A 511 -12.02 -14.82 8.87
C GLY A 511 -12.15 -15.64 10.15
N THR A 512 -11.14 -15.59 11.02
CA THR A 512 -11.10 -16.31 12.30
C THR A 512 -12.15 -15.78 13.28
N VAL A 513 -12.19 -14.46 13.49
CA VAL A 513 -13.12 -13.81 14.42
C VAL A 513 -14.55 -13.96 13.93
N PHE A 514 -14.79 -13.88 12.62
CA PHE A 514 -16.11 -14.09 12.06
C PHE A 514 -16.57 -15.54 12.25
N SER A 515 -15.74 -16.53 11.92
CA SER A 515 -16.09 -17.95 12.15
C SER A 515 -16.33 -18.27 13.62
N TRP A 516 -15.54 -17.66 14.52
CA TRP A 516 -15.77 -17.76 15.97
C TRP A 516 -17.13 -17.17 16.37
N SER A 517 -17.51 -16.00 15.85
CA SER A 517 -18.79 -15.38 16.20
C SER A 517 -20.01 -16.16 15.68
N LEU A 518 -19.83 -16.99 14.65
CA LEU A 518 -20.87 -17.90 14.16
C LEU A 518 -20.99 -19.19 15.00
N THR A 519 -19.92 -19.65 15.64
CA THR A 519 -19.85 -20.96 16.32
C THR A 519 -20.18 -20.91 17.80
N THR A 520 -19.99 -19.76 18.46
CA THR A 520 -20.20 -19.62 19.91
C THR A 520 -21.65 -19.69 20.36
N GLY A 521 -22.61 -19.29 19.51
CA GLY A 521 -24.02 -19.21 19.86
C GLY A 521 -24.37 -18.10 20.87
N TYR A 522 -23.44 -17.17 21.16
CA TYR A 522 -23.73 -16.03 22.03
C TYR A 522 -24.71 -15.05 21.38
N PRO A 523 -25.53 -14.34 22.18
CA PRO A 523 -26.45 -13.32 21.66
C PRO A 523 -25.70 -12.07 21.18
N PHE A 524 -26.44 -11.12 20.59
CA PHE A 524 -25.91 -9.79 20.31
C PHE A 524 -25.25 -9.17 21.57
N PRO A 525 -24.07 -8.53 21.46
CA PRO A 525 -23.33 -8.23 20.24
C PRO A 525 -22.30 -9.29 19.80
N PHE A 526 -22.22 -10.45 20.47
CA PHE A 526 -21.19 -11.47 20.22
C PHE A 526 -21.55 -12.51 19.14
N ASN A 527 -22.74 -12.39 18.54
CA ASN A 527 -23.18 -13.19 17.39
C ASN A 527 -22.50 -12.74 16.08
N HIS A 528 -23.08 -13.06 14.92
CA HIS A 528 -22.60 -12.58 13.60
C HIS A 528 -22.37 -11.05 13.51
N ASN A 529 -22.94 -10.24 14.40
CA ASN A 529 -22.71 -8.79 14.47
C ASN A 529 -21.37 -8.40 15.11
N PHE A 530 -20.72 -9.30 15.85
CA PHE A 530 -19.51 -9.02 16.63
C PHE A 530 -18.40 -8.40 15.80
N ILE A 531 -18.25 -8.90 14.59
CA ILE A 531 -17.22 -8.48 13.65
C ILE A 531 -17.36 -7.00 13.26
N PHE A 532 -18.59 -6.53 13.10
CA PHE A 532 -18.89 -5.14 12.77
C PHE A 532 -18.74 -4.23 13.99
N VAL A 533 -19.17 -4.70 15.18
CA VAL A 533 -19.01 -3.99 16.45
C VAL A 533 -17.53 -3.85 16.83
N MET A 534 -16.74 -4.90 16.62
CA MET A 534 -15.29 -4.88 16.85
C MET A 534 -14.61 -3.86 15.93
N THR A 535 -14.97 -3.87 14.64
CA THR A 535 -14.45 -2.90 13.68
C THR A 535 -14.81 -1.47 14.07
N ALA A 536 -16.06 -1.22 14.47
CA ALA A 536 -16.48 0.10 14.95
C ALA A 536 -15.69 0.55 16.19
N SER A 537 -15.41 -0.38 17.10
CA SER A 537 -14.61 -0.13 18.30
C SER A 537 -13.17 0.26 17.95
N ILE A 538 -12.54 -0.43 16.99
CA ILE A 538 -11.18 -0.11 16.50
C ILE A 538 -11.17 1.26 15.80
N SER A 539 -12.17 1.53 14.96
CA SER A 539 -12.30 2.82 14.27
C SER A 539 -12.49 3.97 15.26
N LEU A 540 -13.29 3.77 16.30
CA LEU A 540 -13.52 4.76 17.36
C LEU A 540 -12.27 4.96 18.24
N ALA A 541 -11.53 3.88 18.57
CA ALA A 541 -10.25 3.98 19.25
C ALA A 541 -9.24 4.79 18.42
N THR A 542 -9.22 4.60 17.10
CA THR A 542 -8.38 5.37 16.18
C THR A 542 -8.76 6.85 16.19
N TYR A 543 -10.07 7.17 16.22
CA TYR A 543 -10.54 8.54 16.40
C TYR A 543 -10.08 9.14 17.73
N PHE A 544 -10.28 8.45 18.86
CA PHE A 544 -9.87 8.95 20.18
C PHE A 544 -8.36 9.18 20.26
N MET A 545 -7.56 8.26 19.70
CA MET A 545 -6.12 8.45 19.60
C MET A 545 -5.77 9.73 18.83
N SER A 546 -6.48 10.01 17.73
CA SER A 546 -6.26 11.22 16.94
C SER A 546 -6.57 12.52 17.69
N LEU A 547 -7.33 12.49 18.79
CA LEU A 547 -7.59 13.68 19.62
C LEU A 547 -6.32 14.20 20.30
N THR A 548 -5.34 13.34 20.51
CA THR A 548 -4.02 13.71 21.08
C THR A 548 -3.09 14.39 20.07
N TRP A 549 -3.46 14.39 18.78
CA TRP A 549 -2.62 14.91 17.70
C TRP A 549 -2.67 16.43 17.65
N ASN A 550 -1.52 17.04 17.34
CA ASN A 550 -1.37 18.49 17.32
C ASN A 550 -2.19 19.12 16.18
N SER A 551 -2.93 20.19 16.46
CA SER A 551 -3.69 20.94 15.44
C SER A 551 -2.79 21.56 14.38
N ARG A 552 -1.49 21.73 14.65
CA ARG A 552 -0.49 22.17 13.67
C ARG A 552 -0.31 21.21 12.49
N LEU A 553 -0.69 19.94 12.64
CA LEU A 553 -0.68 18.97 11.53
C LEU A 553 -1.68 19.32 10.42
N ASP A 554 -2.67 20.15 10.75
CA ASP A 554 -3.68 20.64 9.82
C ASP A 554 -3.24 21.91 9.07
N ARG A 555 -1.97 22.34 9.25
CA ARG A 555 -1.45 23.54 8.58
C ARG A 555 -1.60 23.40 7.07
N ARG A 556 -2.45 24.26 6.51
CA ARG A 556 -2.33 24.69 5.12
C ARG A 556 -0.93 25.25 4.96
N ALA A 557 -0.17 24.79 3.97
CA ALA A 557 1.04 25.49 3.57
C ALA A 557 0.67 26.96 3.38
N ILE A 558 1.42 27.82 4.07
CA ILE A 558 1.22 29.26 4.14
C ILE A 558 0.92 29.79 2.74
N SER A 559 -0.27 30.34 2.54
CA SER A 559 -0.55 31.15 1.36
C SER A 559 0.43 32.32 1.37
N LYS A 560 1.27 32.41 0.34
CA LYS A 560 2.03 33.62 0.02
C LYS A 560 1.07 34.78 -0.20
N THR A 561 0.69 35.49 0.87
CA THR A 561 0.18 36.88 0.85
C THR A 561 -0.06 37.33 2.30
N SER A 562 1.00 37.79 2.95
CA SER A 562 0.90 38.94 3.85
C SER A 562 2.17 39.76 3.61
N SER A 563 2.06 40.70 2.67
CA SER A 563 2.98 41.81 2.54
C SER A 563 3.17 42.49 3.91
N PRO A 564 4.40 42.84 4.32
CA PRO A 564 4.58 43.73 5.45
C PRO A 564 4.00 45.10 5.07
N GLN A 565 3.05 45.59 5.88
CA GLN A 565 2.81 47.02 6.00
C GLN A 565 3.52 47.51 7.26
#